data_AF-A0A2E4G2Z1-F1
#
_entry.id   AF-A0A2E4G2Z1-F1
#
_cell.length_a   1.000
_cell.length_b   1.000
_cell.length_c   1.000
_cell.angle_alpha   90.00
_cell.angle_beta   90.00
_cell.angle_gamma   90.00
#
_symmetry.space_group_name_H-M   'P 1'
#
loop_
_entity.id
_entity.type
_entity.pdbx_description
1 polymer ?
#
loop_
_entity_poly.entity_id
_entity_poly.type
_entity_poly.pdbx_seq_one_letter_code
_entity_poly.pdbx_strand_id
1 'polypeptide(L)'
;MMRNLIFSFCLLFVSFFCYSQESQDSSKGRLRVITQSSTAIIYVDQIKVRYGEIVTVDTGQHVITAWAPKRKKTRELVRLGNNYIKTFRIKMPFTEEYKKYRNDKLLYNVKKSALKYGPMAAYIYFALGEFTDISNSNDKADSFLKRANENKFNAETSFWPRDIESNRLDFEFNKLKYENEIDNINKSWQGVYIGLAATTVVNYFTWKLAKKMTQPKYTEKPQLSKLFIGPDRQFQTAQLTIGFNF
;
A
#
# COMPACT_ATOMS: atom_id res chain seq x y z
N MET A 1 55.51 -3.77 70.01
CA MET A 1 55.92 -2.96 68.85
C MET A 1 55.05 -3.17 67.59
N MET A 2 53.82 -3.70 67.71
CA MET A 2 52.95 -4.07 66.56
C MET A 2 51.72 -3.17 66.37
N ARG A 3 51.50 -2.17 67.24
CA ARG A 3 50.27 -1.37 67.25
C ARG A 3 50.31 -0.13 66.34
N ASN A 4 51.51 0.31 65.94
CA ASN A 4 51.70 1.51 65.11
C ASN A 4 51.72 1.20 63.59
N LEU A 5 51.84 -0.07 63.19
CA LEU A 5 51.83 -0.48 61.78
C LEU A 5 50.41 -0.54 61.20
N ILE A 6 49.41 -0.88 62.00
CA ILE A 6 48.01 -0.99 61.54
C ILE A 6 47.41 0.41 61.30
N PHE A 7 47.80 1.41 62.09
CA PHE A 7 47.29 2.78 61.93
C PHE A 7 47.83 3.49 60.69
N SER A 8 49.06 3.14 60.26
CA SER A 8 49.69 3.72 59.07
C SER A 8 49.13 3.11 57.77
N PHE A 9 48.72 1.84 57.80
CA PHE A 9 48.14 1.17 56.62
C PHE A 9 46.68 1.61 56.34
N CYS A 10 45.89 1.95 57.37
CA CYS A 10 44.54 2.49 57.18
C CYS A 10 44.54 3.91 56.58
N LEU A 11 45.57 4.72 56.85
CA LEU A 11 45.65 6.10 56.34
C LEU A 11 46.04 6.16 54.84
N LEU A 12 46.75 5.15 54.33
CA LEU A 12 47.10 5.04 52.91
C LEU A 12 45.96 4.44 52.04
N PHE A 13 44.99 3.75 52.63
CA PHE A 13 43.84 3.21 51.89
C PHE A 13 42.70 4.23 51.72
N VAL A 14 42.62 5.25 52.60
CA VAL A 14 41.61 6.33 52.50
C VAL A 14 41.99 7.39 51.46
N SER A 15 43.27 7.57 51.14
CA SER A 15 43.72 8.51 50.12
C SER A 15 43.55 8.01 48.68
N PHE A 16 43.37 6.69 48.46
CA PHE A 16 43.18 6.13 47.12
C PHE A 16 41.71 6.21 46.63
N PHE A 17 40.75 6.42 47.54
CA PHE A 17 39.33 6.60 47.17
C PHE A 17 38.93 8.05 46.84
N CYS A 18 39.81 9.03 47.09
CA CYS A 18 39.51 10.45 46.83
C CYS A 18 39.92 10.96 45.43
N TYR A 19 40.51 10.13 44.58
CA TYR A 19 40.94 10.54 43.23
C TYR A 19 40.18 9.80 42.11
N SER A 20 38.85 9.83 42.15
CA SER A 20 38.03 9.57 40.95
C SER A 20 36.75 10.42 40.86
N GLN A 21 36.76 11.62 41.43
CA GLN A 21 35.82 12.66 40.99
C GLN A 21 36.45 13.42 39.83
N GLU A 22 36.54 12.74 38.70
CA GLU A 22 36.68 13.42 37.42
C GLU A 22 35.40 14.22 37.20
N SER A 23 35.58 15.53 37.15
CA SER A 23 34.58 16.56 36.96
C SER A 23 33.57 16.20 35.84
N GLN A 24 32.30 16.08 36.20
CA GLN A 24 31.22 16.43 35.28
C GLN A 24 30.29 17.42 35.99
N ASP A 25 30.54 18.70 35.75
CA ASP A 25 29.48 19.71 35.69
C ASP A 25 28.41 19.19 34.72
N SER A 26 27.47 18.42 35.23
CA SER A 26 26.50 17.71 34.40
C SER A 26 25.34 18.61 33.98
N SER A 27 25.57 19.92 33.83
CA SER A 27 24.59 20.88 33.28
C SER A 27 24.21 20.56 31.82
N LYS A 28 24.91 19.61 31.18
CA LYS A 28 24.67 19.15 29.82
C LYS A 28 24.11 17.73 29.78
N GLY A 29 22.98 17.56 29.11
CA GLY A 29 22.38 16.27 28.79
C GLY A 29 22.64 15.87 27.34
N ARG A 30 22.40 14.58 27.03
CA ARG A 30 22.58 14.04 25.67
C ARG A 30 21.22 13.65 25.09
N LEU A 31 20.84 14.23 23.96
CA LEU A 31 19.57 14.00 23.29
C LEU A 31 19.79 13.39 21.91
N ARG A 32 19.06 12.31 21.60
CA ARG A 32 18.95 11.75 20.25
C ARG A 32 17.52 11.94 19.75
N VAL A 33 17.35 12.66 18.64
CA VAL A 33 16.03 12.86 18.03
C VAL A 33 15.89 11.97 16.81
N ILE A 34 14.84 11.14 16.83
CA ILE A 34 14.46 10.26 15.73
C ILE A 34 13.06 10.67 15.27
N THR A 35 12.87 10.81 13.97
CA THR A 35 11.55 11.11 13.40
C THR A 35 11.06 9.95 12.53
N GLN A 36 9.80 9.99 12.09
CA GLN A 36 9.29 9.02 11.12
C GLN A 36 9.87 9.17 9.70
N SER A 37 10.58 10.26 9.40
CA SER A 37 11.13 10.55 8.08
C SER A 37 12.59 10.94 8.21
N SER A 38 13.51 10.16 7.63
CA SER A 38 14.95 10.47 7.69
C SER A 38 15.31 11.81 7.03
N THR A 39 14.46 12.31 6.13
CA THR A 39 14.59 13.62 5.47
C THR A 39 13.98 14.79 6.25
N ALA A 40 13.53 14.56 7.49
CA ALA A 40 12.96 15.62 8.31
C ALA A 40 14.02 16.65 8.69
N ILE A 41 13.62 17.92 8.65
CA ILE A 41 14.38 19.00 9.25
C ILE A 41 13.99 19.06 10.72
N ILE A 42 14.98 18.93 11.59
CA ILE A 42 14.81 18.86 13.05
C ILE A 42 15.52 20.05 13.67
N TYR A 43 14.81 20.77 14.54
CA TYR A 43 15.36 21.81 15.38
C TYR A 43 15.13 21.43 16.85
N VAL A 44 16.18 21.51 17.64
CA VAL A 44 16.11 21.49 19.11
C VAL A 44 16.32 22.94 19.54
N ASP A 45 15.27 23.56 20.04
CA ASP A 45 15.14 25.00 20.23
C ASP A 45 15.42 25.76 18.93
N GLN A 46 16.61 26.33 18.77
CA GLN A 46 17.06 27.05 17.57
C GLN A 46 18.18 26.33 16.82
N ILE A 47 18.67 25.20 17.32
CA ILE A 47 19.80 24.46 16.75
C ILE A 47 19.26 23.40 15.79
N LYS A 48 19.72 23.44 14.54
CA LYS A 48 19.40 22.41 13.54
C LYS A 48 20.19 21.14 13.83
N VAL A 49 19.50 20.01 13.91
CA VAL A 49 20.08 18.70 14.26
C VAL A 49 19.86 17.70 13.12
N ARG A 50 20.81 16.81 12.87
CA ARG A 50 20.62 15.73 11.89
C ARG A 50 19.83 14.57 12.48
N TYR A 51 19.12 13.85 11.62
CA TYR A 51 18.36 12.67 12.01
C TYR A 51 19.24 11.64 12.73
N GLY A 52 18.85 11.23 13.94
CA GLY A 52 19.53 10.17 14.70
C GLY A 52 20.85 10.58 15.35
N GLU A 53 21.30 11.81 15.15
CA GLU A 53 22.49 12.37 15.77
C GLU A 53 22.28 12.56 17.28
N ILE A 54 23.33 12.31 18.06
CA ILE A 54 23.32 12.63 19.49
C ILE A 54 23.85 14.05 19.64
N VAL A 55 23.01 14.94 20.15
CA VAL A 55 23.35 16.33 20.43
C VAL A 55 23.44 16.54 21.93
N THR A 56 24.46 17.28 22.35
CA THR A 56 24.62 17.70 23.73
C THR A 56 23.94 19.06 23.90
N VAL A 57 22.92 19.14 24.74
CA VAL A 57 22.20 20.37 25.06
C VAL A 57 22.12 20.52 26.57
N ASP A 58 21.80 21.72 27.07
CA ASP A 58 21.68 21.94 28.50
C ASP A 58 20.58 21.07 29.11
N THR A 59 20.60 20.90 30.43
CA THR A 59 19.60 20.10 31.13
C THR A 59 18.39 20.95 31.43
N GLY A 60 17.19 20.51 31.05
CA GLY A 60 16.00 21.35 31.17
C GLY A 60 14.88 20.95 30.23
N GLN A 61 13.95 21.86 29.97
CA GLN A 61 12.91 21.68 28.97
C GLN A 61 13.38 22.26 27.63
N HIS A 62 13.32 21.45 26.58
CA HIS A 62 13.64 21.85 25.21
C HIS A 62 12.43 21.68 24.30
N VAL A 63 12.29 22.59 23.36
CA VAL A 63 11.28 22.53 22.31
C VAL A 63 11.89 21.86 21.10
N ILE A 64 11.38 20.69 20.74
CA ILE A 64 11.80 20.04 19.50
C ILE A 64 10.75 20.34 18.42
N THR A 65 11.18 21.02 17.37
CA THR A 65 10.37 21.31 16.19
C THR A 65 10.87 20.48 15.02
N ALA A 66 9.99 19.69 14.42
CA ALA A 66 10.34 18.89 13.25
C ALA A 66 9.30 19.03 12.15
N TRP A 67 9.76 19.09 10.91
CA TRP A 67 8.89 19.01 9.74
C TRP A 67 9.58 18.24 8.62
N ALA A 68 8.77 17.69 7.73
CA ALA A 68 9.25 16.91 6.59
C ALA A 68 8.25 17.07 5.44
N PRO A 69 8.71 16.86 4.19
CA PRO A 69 7.81 16.88 3.05
C PRO A 69 6.59 15.98 3.25
N LYS A 70 5.41 16.45 2.84
CA LYS A 70 4.11 15.73 2.93
C LYS A 70 3.57 15.51 4.35
N ARG A 71 4.27 16.00 5.38
CA ARG A 71 3.92 15.80 6.79
C ARG A 71 3.64 17.14 7.48
N LYS A 72 2.84 17.10 8.54
CA LYS A 72 2.55 18.29 9.36
C LYS A 72 3.78 18.63 10.21
N LYS A 73 4.04 19.93 10.41
CA LYS A 73 5.01 20.44 11.38
C LYS A 73 4.57 19.99 12.78
N THR A 74 5.45 19.33 13.50
CA THR A 74 5.22 18.88 14.88
C THR A 74 6.13 19.66 15.81
N ARG A 75 5.59 20.08 16.96
CA ARG A 75 6.33 20.75 18.04
C ARG A 75 6.05 20.00 19.33
N GLU A 76 7.09 19.45 19.95
CA GLU A 76 6.98 18.64 21.17
C GLU A 76 7.97 19.14 22.23
N LEU A 77 7.54 19.16 23.49
CA LEU A 77 8.37 19.54 24.63
C LEU A 77 9.03 18.30 25.22
N VAL A 78 10.35 18.37 25.43
CA VAL A 78 11.13 17.27 25.99
C VAL A 78 11.93 17.78 27.18
N ARG A 79 11.76 17.13 28.34
CA ARG A 79 12.60 17.34 29.51
C ARG A 79 13.83 16.46 29.46
N LEU A 80 15.02 17.03 29.55
CA LEU A 80 16.30 16.33 29.55
C LEU A 80 16.89 16.32 30.96
N GLY A 81 17.47 15.19 31.36
CA GLY A 81 18.22 15.05 32.61
C GLY A 81 19.69 14.72 32.34
N ASN A 82 20.44 14.60 33.43
CA ASN A 82 21.88 14.51 33.40
C ASN A 82 22.32 13.04 33.28
N ASN A 83 23.51 12.78 32.73
CA ASN A 83 24.20 11.48 32.73
C ASN A 83 23.53 10.32 31.95
N TYR A 84 22.50 10.57 31.13
CA TYR A 84 21.95 9.55 30.21
C TYR A 84 21.66 10.12 28.82
N ILE A 85 21.65 9.23 27.82
CA ILE A 85 21.23 9.58 26.45
C ILE A 85 19.72 9.38 26.36
N LYS A 86 18.96 10.48 26.25
CA LYS A 86 17.53 10.42 26.00
C LYS A 86 17.26 10.27 24.51
N THR A 87 16.58 9.19 24.10
CA THR A 87 16.10 9.03 22.73
C THR A 87 14.65 9.47 22.64
N PHE A 88 14.36 10.46 21.80
CA PHE A 88 13.01 10.97 21.60
C PHE A 88 12.54 10.69 20.17
N ARG A 89 11.34 10.12 20.04
CA ARG A 89 10.75 9.74 18.75
C ARG A 89 9.56 10.62 18.41
N ILE A 90 9.70 11.49 17.42
CA ILE A 90 8.63 12.39 16.97
C ILE A 90 7.76 11.71 15.93
N LYS A 91 6.44 11.69 16.19
CA LYS A 91 5.44 11.27 15.21
C LYS A 91 5.02 12.48 14.37
N MET A 92 5.11 12.36 13.05
CA MET A 92 4.78 13.44 12.12
C MET A 92 3.67 12.94 11.18
N PRO A 93 2.39 13.19 11.49
CA PRO A 93 1.30 12.72 10.65
C PRO A 93 1.35 13.39 9.26
N PHE A 94 0.83 12.71 8.26
CA PHE A 94 0.68 13.29 6.92
C PHE A 94 -0.27 14.51 6.94
N THR A 95 -0.04 15.46 6.04
CA THR A 95 -1.01 16.55 5.84
C THR A 95 -2.29 16.00 5.22
N GLU A 96 -3.42 16.69 5.42
CA GLU A 96 -4.71 16.23 4.87
C GLU A 96 -4.70 16.27 3.34
N GLU A 97 -4.00 17.24 2.75
CA GLU A 97 -3.82 17.36 1.29
C GLU A 97 -3.05 16.15 0.74
N TYR A 98 -2.01 15.70 1.45
CA TYR A 98 -1.25 14.54 1.03
C TYR A 98 -2.03 13.24 1.20
N LYS A 99 -2.82 13.09 2.28
CA LYS A 99 -3.73 11.94 2.44
C LYS A 99 -4.74 11.89 1.30
N LYS A 100 -5.37 13.01 0.97
CA LYS A 100 -6.31 13.12 -0.17
C LYS A 100 -5.62 12.72 -1.47
N TYR A 101 -4.44 13.27 -1.76
CA TYR A 101 -3.65 12.90 -2.93
C TYR A 101 -3.37 11.39 -3.02
N ARG A 102 -3.00 10.74 -1.90
CA ARG A 102 -2.76 9.29 -1.89
C ARG A 102 -4.01 8.50 -2.27
N ASN A 103 -5.16 8.89 -1.72
CA ASN A 103 -6.43 8.25 -2.03
C ASN A 103 -6.81 8.47 -3.50
N ASP A 104 -6.70 9.69 -4.00
CA ASP A 104 -6.98 10.03 -5.40
C ASP A 104 -6.06 9.27 -6.36
N LYS A 105 -4.77 9.10 -6.01
CA LYS A 105 -3.80 8.31 -6.77
C LYS A 105 -4.16 6.83 -6.80
N LEU A 106 -4.59 6.27 -5.67
CA LEU A 106 -5.03 4.88 -5.58
C LEU A 106 -6.27 4.66 -6.45
N LEU A 107 -7.27 5.53 -6.30
CA LEU A 107 -8.49 5.49 -7.10
C LEU A 107 -8.19 5.65 -8.60
N TYR A 108 -7.27 6.55 -8.97
CA TYR A 108 -6.81 6.72 -10.34
C TYR A 108 -6.21 5.43 -10.90
N ASN A 109 -5.32 4.77 -10.15
CA ASN A 109 -4.69 3.52 -10.59
C ASN A 109 -5.72 2.41 -10.77
N VAL A 110 -6.65 2.26 -9.82
CA VAL A 110 -7.73 1.25 -9.89
C VAL A 110 -8.62 1.51 -11.10
N LYS A 111 -9.10 2.75 -11.28
CA LYS A 111 -9.94 3.13 -12.41
C LYS A 111 -9.23 2.93 -13.75
N LYS A 112 -7.96 3.31 -13.85
CA LYS A 112 -7.15 3.15 -15.06
C LYS A 112 -6.95 1.69 -15.41
N SER A 113 -6.65 0.84 -14.43
CA SER A 113 -6.51 -0.60 -14.64
C SER A 113 -7.85 -1.26 -15.01
N ALA A 114 -8.94 -0.88 -14.33
CA ALA A 114 -10.28 -1.38 -14.64
C ALA A 114 -10.71 -1.02 -16.07
N LEU A 115 -10.45 0.21 -16.52
CA LEU A 115 -10.74 0.60 -17.91
C LEU A 115 -9.85 -0.14 -18.92
N LYS A 116 -8.61 -0.46 -18.57
CA LYS A 116 -7.66 -1.12 -19.48
C LYS A 116 -7.89 -2.62 -19.61
N TYR A 117 -8.29 -3.30 -18.54
CA TYR A 117 -8.34 -4.76 -18.48
C TYR A 117 -9.71 -5.31 -18.07
N GLY A 118 -10.59 -4.49 -17.51
CA GLY A 118 -11.89 -4.90 -17.00
C GLY A 118 -12.77 -5.57 -18.05
N PRO A 119 -12.96 -4.98 -19.26
CA PRO A 119 -13.77 -5.61 -20.30
C PRO A 119 -13.27 -7.00 -20.70
N MET A 120 -11.94 -7.16 -20.85
CA MET A 120 -11.35 -8.45 -21.20
C MET A 120 -11.53 -9.47 -20.07
N ALA A 121 -11.34 -9.06 -18.81
CA ALA A 121 -11.55 -9.94 -17.66
C ALA A 121 -13.02 -10.39 -17.54
N ALA A 122 -13.97 -9.49 -17.78
CA ALA A 122 -15.40 -9.81 -17.78
C ALA A 122 -15.75 -10.79 -18.91
N TYR A 123 -15.17 -10.60 -20.10
CA TYR A 123 -15.36 -11.54 -21.21
C TYR A 123 -14.79 -12.92 -20.92
N ILE A 124 -13.58 -13.02 -20.36
CA ILE A 124 -12.98 -14.31 -20.00
C ILE A 124 -13.91 -15.06 -19.03
N TYR A 125 -14.45 -14.37 -18.03
CA TYR A 125 -15.40 -14.97 -17.09
C TYR A 125 -16.67 -15.47 -17.80
N PHE A 126 -17.25 -14.64 -18.69
CA PHE A 126 -18.41 -15.03 -19.50
C PHE A 126 -18.12 -16.24 -20.39
N ALA A 127 -17.01 -16.22 -21.13
CA ALA A 127 -16.62 -17.29 -22.05
C ALA A 127 -16.37 -18.62 -21.32
N LEU A 128 -15.80 -18.60 -20.12
CA LEU A 128 -15.63 -19.81 -19.30
C LEU A 128 -16.98 -20.46 -18.93
N GLY A 129 -18.01 -19.65 -18.68
CA GLY A 129 -19.37 -20.14 -18.46
C GLY A 129 -19.91 -20.86 -19.69
N GLU A 130 -19.87 -20.19 -20.84
CA GLU A 130 -20.33 -20.76 -22.12
C GLU A 130 -19.55 -22.04 -22.51
N PHE A 131 -18.23 -22.09 -22.28
CA PHE A 131 -17.45 -23.30 -22.53
C PHE A 131 -17.87 -24.48 -21.66
N THR A 132 -18.30 -24.21 -20.42
CA THR A 132 -18.81 -25.24 -19.53
C THR A 132 -20.15 -25.77 -20.05
N ASP A 133 -21.03 -24.89 -20.51
CA ASP A 133 -22.32 -25.26 -21.09
C ASP A 133 -22.15 -26.05 -22.39
N ILE A 134 -21.23 -25.63 -23.26
CA ILE A 134 -20.84 -26.37 -24.48
C ILE A 134 -20.38 -27.79 -24.13
N SER A 135 -19.50 -27.94 -23.13
CA SER A 135 -19.02 -29.26 -22.71
C SER A 135 -20.18 -30.15 -22.24
N ASN A 136 -21.05 -29.62 -21.38
CA ASN A 136 -22.18 -30.38 -20.85
C ASN A 136 -23.19 -30.77 -21.94
N SER A 137 -23.46 -29.88 -22.91
CA SER A 137 -24.35 -30.18 -24.03
C SER A 137 -23.73 -31.17 -25.02
N ASN A 138 -22.41 -31.15 -25.23
CA ASN A 138 -21.72 -32.17 -26.02
C ASN A 138 -21.88 -33.56 -25.40
N ASP A 139 -21.63 -33.70 -24.09
CA ASP A 139 -21.77 -34.99 -23.39
C ASP A 139 -23.22 -35.53 -23.49
N LYS A 140 -24.21 -34.64 -23.37
CA LYS A 140 -25.63 -35.01 -23.54
C LYS A 140 -25.94 -35.40 -24.98
N ALA A 141 -25.48 -34.62 -25.96
CA ALA A 141 -25.68 -34.91 -27.38
C ALA A 141 -25.13 -36.31 -27.73
N ASP A 142 -23.90 -36.62 -27.32
CA ASP A 142 -23.30 -37.93 -27.54
C ASP A 142 -24.12 -39.06 -26.89
N SER A 143 -24.65 -38.83 -25.68
CA SER A 143 -25.51 -39.79 -25.00
C SER A 143 -26.83 -40.06 -25.74
N PHE A 144 -27.46 -39.01 -26.27
CA PHE A 144 -28.71 -39.13 -27.03
C PHE A 144 -28.48 -39.77 -28.39
N LEU A 145 -27.36 -39.43 -29.06
CA LEU A 145 -26.97 -40.06 -30.31
C LEU A 145 -26.75 -41.57 -30.14
N LYS A 146 -26.05 -41.97 -29.07
CA LYS A 146 -25.84 -43.38 -28.73
C LYS A 146 -27.17 -44.11 -28.53
N ARG A 147 -28.07 -43.57 -27.72
CA ARG A 147 -29.39 -44.16 -27.45
C ARG A 147 -30.27 -44.22 -28.70
N ALA A 148 -30.23 -43.19 -29.55
CA ALA A 148 -30.93 -43.20 -30.83
C ALA A 148 -30.43 -44.37 -31.70
N ASN A 149 -29.12 -44.55 -31.83
CA ASN A 149 -28.55 -45.64 -32.62
C ASN A 149 -28.91 -47.03 -32.03
N GLU A 150 -28.89 -47.18 -30.71
CA GLU A 150 -29.33 -48.42 -30.04
C GLU A 150 -30.80 -48.72 -30.32
N ASN A 151 -31.69 -47.74 -30.20
CA ASN A 151 -33.13 -47.92 -30.46
C ASN A 151 -33.41 -48.18 -31.94
N LYS A 152 -32.68 -47.55 -32.85
CA LYS A 152 -32.77 -47.84 -34.28
C LYS A 152 -32.40 -49.30 -34.55
N PHE A 153 -31.27 -49.76 -34.03
CA PHE A 153 -30.84 -51.15 -34.17
C PHE A 153 -31.89 -52.11 -33.59
N ASN A 154 -32.37 -51.84 -32.36
CA ASN A 154 -33.38 -52.68 -31.72
C ASN A 154 -34.70 -52.72 -32.51
N ALA A 155 -35.13 -51.61 -33.10
CA ALA A 155 -36.31 -51.58 -33.97
C ALA A 155 -36.13 -52.46 -35.22
N GLU A 156 -34.94 -52.44 -35.82
CA GLU A 156 -34.59 -53.25 -37.00
C GLU A 156 -34.46 -54.75 -36.69
N THR A 157 -34.04 -55.10 -35.46
CA THR A 157 -33.83 -56.50 -35.05
C THR A 157 -34.99 -57.11 -34.24
N SER A 158 -35.96 -56.30 -33.81
CA SER A 158 -37.09 -56.78 -32.99
C SER A 158 -38.08 -57.60 -33.83
N PHE A 159 -38.59 -58.67 -33.22
CA PHE A 159 -39.58 -59.54 -33.87
C PHE A 159 -41.02 -59.11 -33.55
N TRP A 160 -41.26 -58.61 -32.33
CA TRP A 160 -42.62 -58.28 -31.89
C TRP A 160 -43.03 -56.88 -32.36
N PRO A 161 -44.22 -56.71 -32.96
CA PRO A 161 -44.69 -55.41 -33.45
C PRO A 161 -44.70 -54.29 -32.41
N ARG A 162 -45.01 -54.63 -31.15
CA ARG A 162 -45.01 -53.67 -30.03
C ARG A 162 -43.61 -53.13 -29.74
N ASP A 163 -42.61 -54.00 -29.77
CA ASP A 163 -41.21 -53.65 -29.48
C ASP A 163 -40.63 -52.81 -30.62
N ILE A 164 -40.98 -53.13 -31.87
CA ILE A 164 -40.62 -52.32 -33.04
C ILE A 164 -41.15 -50.89 -32.90
N GLU A 165 -42.44 -50.73 -32.58
CA GLU A 165 -43.05 -49.40 -32.47
C GLU A 165 -42.47 -48.60 -31.28
N SER A 166 -42.26 -49.25 -30.13
CA SER A 166 -41.64 -48.59 -28.96
C SER A 166 -40.24 -48.08 -29.29
N ASN A 167 -39.40 -48.93 -29.87
CA ASN A 167 -38.03 -48.55 -30.25
C ASN A 167 -38.01 -47.44 -31.31
N ARG A 168 -38.98 -47.42 -32.24
CA ARG A 168 -39.12 -46.34 -33.24
C ARG A 168 -39.47 -45.00 -32.59
N LEU A 169 -40.40 -44.99 -31.63
CA LEU A 169 -40.76 -43.78 -30.89
C LEU A 169 -39.57 -43.26 -30.05
N ASP A 170 -38.87 -44.16 -29.36
CA ASP A 170 -37.70 -43.79 -28.57
C ASP A 170 -36.53 -43.32 -29.44
N PHE A 171 -36.36 -43.86 -30.66
CA PHE A 171 -35.42 -43.35 -31.64
C PHE A 171 -35.72 -41.88 -31.99
N GLU A 172 -36.94 -41.57 -32.43
CA GLU A 172 -37.33 -40.21 -32.82
C GLU A 172 -37.19 -39.23 -31.65
N PHE A 173 -37.55 -39.66 -30.43
CA PHE A 173 -37.40 -38.84 -29.23
C PHE A 173 -35.94 -38.52 -28.90
N ASN A 174 -35.04 -39.52 -28.94
CA ASN A 174 -33.63 -39.30 -28.67
C ASN A 174 -32.94 -38.51 -29.79
N LYS A 175 -33.36 -38.70 -31.05
CA LYS A 175 -32.90 -37.90 -32.18
C LYS A 175 -33.26 -36.42 -32.01
N LEU A 176 -34.51 -36.11 -31.66
CA LEU A 176 -34.93 -34.74 -31.40
C LEU A 176 -34.14 -34.09 -30.26
N LYS A 177 -33.86 -34.85 -29.19
CA LYS A 177 -33.03 -34.37 -28.07
C LYS A 177 -31.58 -34.10 -28.49
N TYR A 178 -31.00 -34.97 -29.31
CA TYR A 178 -29.68 -34.74 -29.89
C TYR A 178 -29.66 -33.45 -30.72
N GLU A 179 -30.63 -33.27 -31.63
CA GLU A 179 -30.73 -32.07 -32.48
C GLU A 179 -30.86 -30.78 -31.64
N ASN A 180 -31.64 -30.82 -30.57
CA ASN A 180 -31.77 -29.70 -29.64
C ASN A 180 -30.46 -29.37 -28.91
N GLU A 181 -29.69 -30.37 -28.47
CA GLU A 181 -28.40 -30.13 -27.83
C GLU A 181 -27.37 -29.57 -28.81
N ILE A 182 -27.38 -30.01 -30.07
CA ILE A 182 -26.53 -29.43 -31.13
C ILE A 182 -26.88 -27.97 -31.38
N ASP A 183 -28.16 -27.60 -31.39
CA ASP A 183 -28.60 -26.20 -31.50
C ASP A 183 -28.13 -25.37 -30.31
N ASN A 184 -28.21 -25.91 -29.08
CA ASN A 184 -27.68 -25.24 -27.89
C ASN A 184 -26.16 -24.99 -27.98
N ILE A 185 -25.39 -26.00 -28.42
CA ILE A 185 -23.94 -25.86 -28.64
C ILE A 185 -23.65 -24.74 -29.63
N ASN A 186 -24.36 -24.70 -30.75
CA ASN A 186 -24.18 -23.67 -31.77
C ASN A 186 -24.51 -22.27 -31.23
N LYS A 187 -25.59 -22.13 -30.45
CA LYS A 187 -25.97 -20.87 -29.81
C LYS A 187 -24.91 -20.39 -28.82
N SER A 188 -24.37 -21.27 -27.98
CA SER A 188 -23.29 -20.91 -27.05
C SER A 188 -22.02 -20.48 -27.79
N TRP A 189 -21.61 -21.18 -28.86
CA TRP A 189 -20.50 -20.75 -29.71
C TRP A 189 -20.73 -19.38 -30.35
N GLN A 190 -21.92 -19.14 -30.89
CA GLN A 190 -22.30 -17.82 -31.40
C GLN A 190 -22.21 -16.74 -30.31
N GLY A 191 -22.68 -17.04 -29.10
CA GLY A 191 -22.55 -16.16 -27.92
C GLY A 191 -21.10 -15.80 -27.61
N VAL A 192 -20.19 -16.79 -27.62
CA VAL A 192 -18.75 -16.58 -27.41
C VAL A 192 -18.15 -15.67 -28.49
N TYR A 193 -18.48 -15.88 -29.76
CA TYR A 193 -17.95 -15.07 -30.87
C TYR A 193 -18.49 -13.63 -30.86
N ILE A 194 -19.79 -13.45 -30.63
CA ILE A 194 -20.43 -12.14 -30.50
C ILE A 194 -19.83 -11.40 -29.30
N GLY A 195 -19.70 -12.10 -28.17
CA GLY A 195 -19.07 -11.56 -26.96
C GLY A 195 -17.63 -11.10 -27.21
N LEU A 196 -16.84 -11.86 -27.97
CA LEU A 196 -15.46 -11.48 -28.32
C LEU A 196 -15.41 -10.20 -29.15
N ALA A 197 -16.26 -10.11 -30.17
CA ALA A 197 -16.35 -8.95 -31.04
C ALA A 197 -16.75 -7.70 -30.24
N ALA A 198 -17.82 -7.80 -29.44
CA ALA A 198 -18.28 -6.72 -28.57
C ALA A 198 -17.19 -6.29 -27.57
N THR A 199 -16.52 -7.25 -26.93
CA THR A 199 -15.45 -6.98 -25.97
C THR A 199 -14.28 -6.26 -26.61
N THR A 200 -13.89 -6.65 -27.83
CA THR A 200 -12.79 -6.00 -28.55
C THR A 200 -13.09 -4.52 -28.81
N VAL A 201 -14.31 -4.21 -29.23
CA VAL A 201 -14.77 -2.84 -29.47
C VAL A 201 -14.78 -2.05 -28.17
N VAL A 202 -15.43 -2.58 -27.12
CA VAL A 202 -15.51 -1.91 -25.81
C VAL A 202 -14.12 -1.67 -25.23
N ASN A 203 -13.24 -2.68 -25.29
CA ASN A 203 -11.88 -2.60 -24.77
C ASN A 203 -11.05 -1.52 -25.48
N TYR A 204 -11.23 -1.35 -26.80
CA TYR A 204 -10.59 -0.26 -27.53
C TYR A 204 -11.03 1.12 -27.01
N PHE A 205 -12.34 1.33 -26.80
CA PHE A 205 -12.87 2.59 -26.28
C PHE A 205 -12.44 2.85 -24.83
N THR A 206 -12.53 1.84 -23.96
CA THR A 206 -12.15 1.99 -22.54
C THR A 206 -10.65 2.20 -22.39
N TRP A 207 -9.81 1.54 -23.20
CA TRP A 207 -8.37 1.80 -23.24
C TRP A 207 -8.06 3.24 -23.70
N LYS A 208 -8.77 3.74 -24.71
CA LYS A 208 -8.62 5.14 -25.17
C LYS A 208 -9.02 6.12 -24.07
N LEU A 209 -10.07 5.84 -23.31
CA LEU A 209 -10.46 6.63 -22.13
C LEU A 209 -9.40 6.55 -21.03
N ALA A 210 -8.85 5.37 -20.73
CA ALA A 210 -7.80 5.17 -19.74
C ALA A 210 -6.53 5.99 -20.06
N LYS A 211 -6.18 6.13 -21.35
CA LYS A 211 -5.07 6.97 -21.80
C LYS A 211 -5.30 8.47 -21.57
N LYS A 212 -6.54 8.93 -21.68
CA LYS A 212 -6.91 10.35 -21.47
C LYS A 212 -7.05 10.73 -20.00
N MET A 213 -7.00 9.76 -19.07
CA MET A 213 -7.13 10.07 -17.64
C MET A 213 -5.92 10.84 -17.11
N THR A 214 -6.19 12.04 -16.57
CA THR A 214 -5.19 12.88 -15.93
C THR A 214 -4.72 12.27 -14.61
N GLN A 215 -3.41 12.03 -14.50
CA GLN A 215 -2.82 11.57 -13.26
C GLN A 215 -2.86 12.67 -12.20
N PRO A 216 -3.32 12.39 -10.97
CA PRO A 216 -3.25 13.37 -9.90
C PRO A 216 -1.80 13.74 -9.62
N LYS A 217 -1.52 15.03 -9.49
CA LYS A 217 -0.21 15.57 -9.11
C LYS A 217 -0.30 16.15 -7.70
N TYR A 218 0.71 15.86 -6.88
CA TYR A 218 0.86 16.50 -5.57
C TYR A 218 1.78 17.69 -5.72
N THR A 219 1.27 18.88 -5.42
CA THR A 219 2.08 20.10 -5.33
C THR A 219 2.25 20.42 -3.86
N GLU A 220 3.50 20.39 -3.39
CA GLU A 220 3.83 20.72 -2.02
C GLU A 220 3.82 22.24 -1.83
N LYS A 221 3.11 22.73 -0.81
CA LYS A 221 3.26 24.13 -0.38
C LYS A 221 4.52 24.19 0.49
N PRO A 222 5.57 24.91 0.09
CA PRO A 222 6.79 25.00 0.90
C PRO A 222 6.44 25.62 2.26
N GLN A 223 6.84 24.95 3.34
CA GLN A 223 6.61 25.44 4.71
C GLN A 223 7.72 26.37 5.22
N LEU A 224 8.51 26.99 4.33
CA LEU A 224 9.70 27.76 4.71
C LEU A 224 9.43 29.26 4.87
N SER A 225 9.76 29.72 6.08
CA SER A 225 10.17 31.06 6.54
C SER A 225 9.62 32.27 5.78
N LYS A 226 8.81 33.08 6.45
CA LYS A 226 8.63 34.49 6.04
C LYS A 226 10.02 35.14 6.12
N LEU A 227 10.59 35.46 4.96
CA LEU A 227 11.76 36.34 4.87
C LEU A 227 11.33 37.70 5.44
N PHE A 228 11.89 38.10 6.58
CA PHE A 228 11.71 39.45 7.08
C PHE A 228 12.95 40.25 6.72
N ILE A 229 12.77 41.26 5.87
CA ILE A 229 13.77 42.29 5.61
C ILE A 229 13.29 43.51 6.36
N GLY A 230 14.01 43.92 7.40
CA GLY A 230 13.71 45.13 8.16
C GLY A 230 14.96 45.71 8.80
N PRO A 231 14.95 47.01 9.13
CA PRO A 231 16.11 47.67 9.71
C PRO A 231 16.42 47.10 11.10
N ASP A 232 17.69 46.80 11.34
CA ASP A 232 18.17 46.34 12.63
C ASP A 232 17.93 47.41 13.70
N ARG A 233 17.21 47.07 14.77
CA ARG A 233 16.97 47.99 15.90
C ARG A 233 18.02 47.85 17.00
N GLN A 234 18.93 46.88 16.92
CA GLN A 234 19.92 46.62 17.96
C GLN A 234 21.23 47.39 17.78
N PHE A 235 21.49 47.94 16.59
CA PHE A 235 22.64 48.78 16.31
C PHE A 235 22.18 50.01 15.53
N GLN A 236 22.57 51.23 15.94
CA GLN A 236 22.33 52.48 15.21
C GLN A 236 23.18 52.57 13.92
N THR A 237 23.13 51.53 13.10
CA THR A 237 23.76 51.48 11.79
C THR A 237 22.73 50.88 10.84
N ALA A 238 22.49 51.55 9.72
CA ALA A 238 21.53 51.14 8.69
C ALA A 238 22.01 49.89 7.94
N GLN A 239 22.08 48.75 8.64
CA GLN A 239 22.33 47.45 8.04
C GLN A 239 20.99 46.74 7.84
N LEU A 240 20.77 46.26 6.62
CA LEU A 240 19.65 45.39 6.27
C LEU A 240 19.95 44.01 6.83
N THR A 241 19.32 43.66 7.96
CA THR A 241 19.46 42.32 8.54
C THR A 241 18.42 41.40 7.89
N ILE A 242 18.89 40.31 7.28
CA ILE A 242 18.02 39.23 6.78
C ILE A 242 17.67 38.35 7.99
N GLY A 243 16.48 38.55 8.54
CA GLY A 243 15.95 37.75 9.63
C GLY A 243 15.06 36.62 9.11
N PHE A 244 15.30 35.40 9.60
CA PHE A 244 14.36 34.29 9.43
C PHE A 244 13.47 34.21 10.66
N ASN A 245 12.18 34.54 10.51
CA ASN A 245 11.18 34.25 11.55
C ASN A 245 10.56 32.86 11.29
N PHE A 246 10.58 32.02 12.32
CA PHE A 246 10.18 30.59 12.28
C PHE A 246 8.85 30.30 12.99
#